data_AF-A0A924BJR3-F1
#
_entry.id   AF-A0A924BJR3-F1
#
_cell.length_a   1.000
_cell.length_b   1.000
_cell.length_c   1.000
_cell.angle_alpha   90.00
_cell.angle_beta   90.00
_cell.angle_gamma   90.00
#
_symmetry.space_group_name_H-M   'P 1'
#
loop_
_entity.id
_entity.type
_entity.pdbx_description
1 polymer ?
#
loop_
_entity_poly.entity_id
_entity_poly.type
_entity_poly.pdbx_seq_one_letter_code
_entity_poly.pdbx_strand_id
1 'polypeptide(L)'
;MAGRARRGVARGSLGADCSERHLGRRLPAAGAGGRPEPHSAGPGFRCGAGDRRPAVCQAGVRRPAAGLRYRCRVTRPIRLTPSIRAIPAPSLERQRFDRLDALRAVAIVWMAVFHFCFDLNHFGFTGQNFYADPFWTLQRSCIVSLFLFCAGLGQAIAFDQRQSWPRFWRRWVQVAACAGAVSFGSWFVFPRSFISFGVLHNIALALIVVRLSAGAGRGLWWLGLLALLLPQFLNNPWFDSRWTNWVGLVTRKPAAEDYVPLLPWIGVMWWGMAAGQWVLAQRLRWLTGSLPASLKPLAVLGRWSLSFYMLHQPVLFAVLMGVTALRR
;
A
#
# COMPACT_ATOMS: atom_id res chain seq x y z
N MET A 1 29.27 42.05 17.27
CA MET A 1 29.60 41.01 18.28
C MET A 1 29.81 39.69 17.56
N ALA A 2 31.03 39.17 17.62
CA ALA A 2 31.50 37.98 16.93
C ALA A 2 31.33 36.74 17.81
N GLY A 3 31.00 35.60 17.20
CA GLY A 3 30.94 34.29 17.86
C GLY A 3 31.35 33.18 16.88
N ARG A 4 32.66 33.04 16.69
CA ARG A 4 33.32 32.11 15.75
C ARG A 4 33.46 30.73 16.41
N ALA A 5 32.67 29.74 15.99
CA ALA A 5 32.79 28.37 16.47
C ALA A 5 34.07 27.70 15.93
N ARG A 6 35.06 27.48 16.80
CA ARG A 6 36.31 26.75 16.51
C ARG A 6 36.02 25.25 16.41
N ARG A 7 36.35 24.63 15.29
CA ARG A 7 36.45 23.16 15.14
C ARG A 7 37.75 22.68 15.80
N GLY A 8 37.66 21.93 16.88
CA GLY A 8 38.79 21.24 17.50
C GLY A 8 39.11 19.94 16.74
N VAL A 9 40.34 19.82 16.25
CA VAL A 9 40.90 18.57 15.70
C VAL A 9 41.68 17.89 16.84
N ALA A 10 41.22 16.73 17.31
CA ALA A 10 41.97 15.91 18.25
C ALA A 10 43.00 15.06 17.49
N ARG A 11 44.29 15.26 17.79
CA ARG A 11 45.40 14.41 17.35
C ARG A 11 45.56 13.24 18.32
N GLY A 12 45.64 12.02 17.83
CA GLY A 12 46.10 10.85 18.57
C GLY A 12 46.98 9.98 17.68
N SER A 13 48.27 9.86 18.03
CA SER A 13 49.25 8.97 17.37
C SER A 13 49.31 7.64 18.12
N LEU A 14 49.15 6.52 17.42
CA LEU A 14 49.42 5.19 17.96
C LEU A 14 50.31 4.44 16.97
N GLY A 15 51.56 4.20 17.36
CA GLY A 15 52.48 3.29 16.67
C GLY A 15 52.19 1.84 17.05
N ALA A 16 52.26 0.94 16.07
CA ALA A 16 52.23 -0.50 16.29
C ALA A 16 53.63 -1.05 15.97
N ASP A 17 54.25 -1.68 16.96
CA ASP A 17 55.52 -2.38 16.85
C ASP A 17 55.22 -3.88 16.58
N CYS A 18 55.81 -4.43 15.52
CA CYS A 18 55.57 -5.81 15.08
C CYS A 18 56.89 -6.59 15.23
N SER A 19 57.05 -7.30 16.35
CA SER A 19 58.14 -8.26 16.55
C SER A 19 57.68 -9.66 16.15
N GLU A 20 58.33 -10.25 15.15
CA GLU A 20 58.19 -11.68 14.81
C GLU A 20 58.90 -12.54 15.86
N ARG A 21 58.22 -13.58 16.37
CA ARG A 21 58.89 -14.71 17.04
C ARG A 21 58.61 -15.99 16.26
N HIS A 22 59.67 -16.58 15.72
CA HIS A 22 59.66 -17.92 15.16
C HIS A 22 59.49 -18.97 16.26
N LEU A 23 58.43 -19.77 16.17
CA LEU A 23 58.30 -21.02 16.92
C LEU A 23 58.52 -22.17 15.94
N GLY A 24 59.69 -22.77 16.04
CA GLY A 24 60.10 -23.92 15.24
C GLY A 24 59.34 -25.19 15.61
N ARG A 25 59.01 -25.97 14.58
CA ARG A 25 58.88 -27.43 14.67
C ARG A 25 59.51 -28.03 13.43
N ARG A 26 60.58 -28.80 13.66
CA ARG A 26 61.25 -29.68 12.69
C ARG A 26 60.33 -30.85 12.35
N LEU A 27 60.45 -31.36 11.12
CA LEU A 27 60.45 -32.79 10.71
C LEU A 27 60.65 -32.90 9.17
N PRO A 28 61.06 -34.05 8.61
CA PRO A 28 62.40 -34.24 8.05
C PRO A 28 62.49 -34.23 6.51
N ALA A 29 63.73 -34.23 6.03
CA ALA A 29 64.16 -34.14 4.64
C ALA A 29 63.83 -35.38 3.78
N ALA A 30 63.54 -35.14 2.51
CA ALA A 30 63.85 -36.04 1.39
C ALA A 30 63.76 -35.28 0.04
N GLY A 31 64.77 -35.46 -0.83
CA GLY A 31 64.58 -35.42 -2.28
C GLY A 31 65.09 -34.21 -3.08
N ALA A 32 66.39 -34.23 -3.37
CA ALA A 32 67.04 -33.89 -4.64
C ALA A 32 66.58 -32.70 -5.53
N GLY A 33 67.55 -31.80 -5.82
CA GLY A 33 67.73 -31.25 -7.17
C GLY A 33 67.66 -29.72 -7.30
N GLY A 34 68.81 -29.07 -7.53
CA GLY A 34 68.90 -27.73 -8.14
C GLY A 34 69.53 -26.63 -7.28
N ARG A 35 70.73 -26.20 -7.65
CA ARG A 35 71.44 -24.99 -7.17
C ARG A 35 71.28 -23.85 -8.21
N PRO A 36 71.65 -22.59 -7.89
CA PRO A 36 70.77 -21.43 -7.85
C PRO A 36 70.99 -20.45 -9.02
N GLU A 37 70.07 -19.51 -9.25
CA GLU A 37 70.25 -18.23 -10.00
C GLU A 37 68.98 -17.33 -9.72
N PRO A 38 68.99 -16.00 -9.96
CA PRO A 38 68.70 -15.02 -8.92
C PRO A 38 67.35 -14.28 -9.04
N HIS A 39 66.97 -13.68 -7.91
CA HIS A 39 66.07 -12.54 -7.71
C HIS A 39 65.35 -11.97 -8.95
N SER A 40 64.03 -12.15 -9.03
CA SER A 40 63.13 -11.20 -9.67
C SER A 40 62.21 -10.58 -8.62
N ALA A 41 62.27 -9.25 -8.57
CA ALA A 41 61.68 -8.40 -7.55
C ALA A 41 60.15 -8.45 -7.59
N GLY A 42 59.53 -8.60 -6.42
CA GLY A 42 58.11 -8.34 -6.23
C GLY A 42 57.76 -6.86 -6.44
N PRO A 43 56.48 -6.54 -6.70
CA PRO A 43 56.04 -5.15 -6.81
C PRO A 43 56.14 -4.47 -5.43
N GLY A 44 57.27 -3.77 -5.23
CA GLY A 44 57.51 -2.92 -4.07
C GLY A 44 56.68 -1.65 -4.13
N PHE A 45 55.86 -1.42 -3.11
CA PHE A 45 55.32 -0.09 -2.82
C PHE A 45 56.35 0.66 -1.97
N ARG A 46 56.99 1.68 -2.55
CA ARG A 46 57.78 2.68 -1.83
C ARG A 46 56.83 3.68 -1.18
N CYS A 47 56.85 3.79 0.14
CA CYS A 47 56.33 4.97 0.84
C CYS A 47 57.45 6.01 0.93
N GLY A 48 57.35 7.09 0.15
CA GLY A 48 58.21 8.26 0.31
C GLY A 48 57.93 8.93 1.65
N ALA A 49 58.98 9.18 2.43
CA ALA A 49 58.92 10.07 3.57
C ALA A 49 58.62 11.48 3.09
N GLY A 50 57.49 12.04 3.52
CA GLY A 50 57.15 13.45 3.31
C GLY A 50 56.11 13.71 2.22
N ASP A 51 54.85 13.41 2.51
CA ASP A 51 53.78 14.35 2.16
C ASP A 51 52.54 14.11 3.02
N ARG A 52 51.97 15.19 3.58
CA ARG A 52 50.81 15.14 4.47
C ARG A 52 49.53 15.23 3.64
N ARG A 53 49.01 14.11 3.13
CA ARG A 53 47.62 14.01 2.62
C ARG A 53 47.00 12.67 3.01
N PRO A 54 45.71 12.64 3.44
CA PRO A 54 45.07 11.39 3.85
C PRO A 54 44.77 10.52 2.62
N ALA A 55 45.41 9.35 2.55
CA ALA A 55 45.08 8.32 1.57
C ALA A 55 43.69 7.74 1.89
N VAL A 56 42.76 7.89 0.95
CA VAL A 56 41.44 7.26 0.99
C VAL A 56 41.62 5.78 0.60
N CYS A 57 41.63 4.89 1.58
CA CYS A 57 41.61 3.45 1.33
C CYS A 57 40.21 3.00 0.90
N GLN A 58 39.99 2.84 -0.40
CA GLN A 58 38.83 2.11 -0.92
C GLN A 58 39.05 0.60 -0.71
N ALA A 59 38.19 -0.02 0.09
CA ALA A 59 38.18 -1.47 0.30
C ALA A 59 37.63 -2.17 -0.95
N GLY A 60 38.53 -2.65 -1.82
CA GLY A 60 38.19 -3.61 -2.86
C GLY A 60 37.86 -4.96 -2.22
N VAL A 61 36.59 -5.35 -2.22
CA VAL A 61 36.15 -6.67 -1.77
C VAL A 61 36.64 -7.72 -2.78
N ARG A 62 37.77 -8.37 -2.48
CA ARG A 62 38.13 -9.67 -3.07
C ARG A 62 37.95 -10.74 -2.01
N ARG A 63 37.18 -11.78 -2.36
CA ARG A 63 36.91 -12.95 -1.51
C ARG A 63 38.22 -13.58 -1.00
N PRO A 64 38.39 -13.86 0.30
CA PRO A 64 39.55 -14.62 0.77
C PRO A 64 39.40 -16.09 0.37
N ALA A 65 40.49 -16.67 -0.12
CA ALA A 65 40.64 -18.10 -0.31
C ALA A 65 40.49 -18.83 1.03
N ALA A 66 39.83 -19.98 1.00
CA ALA A 66 39.56 -20.82 2.17
C ALA A 66 40.86 -21.26 2.86
N GLY A 67 40.95 -21.09 4.19
CA GLY A 67 41.91 -21.86 5.01
C GLY A 67 42.71 -21.13 6.08
N LEU A 68 42.73 -19.79 6.16
CA LEU A 68 43.46 -19.09 7.24
C LEU A 68 42.54 -18.65 8.38
N ARG A 69 42.66 -19.32 9.54
CA ARG A 69 42.10 -18.86 10.81
C ARG A 69 43.04 -17.83 11.44
N TYR A 70 42.76 -16.55 11.25
CA TYR A 70 43.45 -15.48 11.98
C TYR A 70 42.86 -15.38 13.38
N ARG A 71 43.66 -15.69 14.41
CA ARG A 71 43.27 -15.52 15.81
C ARG A 71 43.67 -14.12 16.28
N CYS A 72 42.78 -13.15 16.09
CA CYS A 72 43.01 -11.79 16.55
C CYS A 72 42.82 -11.74 18.07
N ARG A 73 43.91 -11.70 18.84
CA ARG A 73 43.87 -11.52 20.30
C ARG A 73 43.76 -10.02 20.58
N VAL A 74 42.56 -9.57 20.94
CA VAL A 74 42.32 -8.20 21.43
C VAL A 74 43.00 -8.06 22.80
N THR A 75 44.17 -7.43 22.86
CA THR A 75 44.97 -7.31 24.09
C THR A 75 44.68 -6.06 24.93
N ARG A 76 43.65 -5.27 24.59
CA ARG A 76 43.18 -4.15 25.43
C ARG A 76 41.67 -4.01 25.38
N PRO A 77 40.99 -3.72 26.50
CA PRO A 77 39.56 -3.43 26.48
C PRO A 77 39.35 -2.16 25.64
N ILE A 78 38.67 -2.30 24.50
CA ILE A 78 38.18 -1.15 23.74
C ILE A 78 37.15 -0.47 24.63
N ARG A 79 37.53 0.66 25.22
CA ARG A 79 36.59 1.52 25.93
C ARG A 79 35.70 2.15 24.87
N LEU A 80 34.57 1.49 24.57
CA LEU A 80 33.53 2.01 23.70
C LEU A 80 33.01 3.30 24.33
N THR A 81 33.43 4.44 23.79
CA THR A 81 32.80 5.72 24.11
C THR A 81 31.37 5.66 23.56
N PRO A 82 30.33 5.87 24.40
CA PRO A 82 28.95 5.86 23.93
C PRO A 82 28.65 7.21 23.28
N SER A 83 29.09 7.39 22.03
CA SER A 83 28.70 8.57 21.26
C SER A 83 28.61 8.31 19.76
N ILE A 84 28.13 7.13 19.39
CA ILE A 84 27.37 7.02 18.15
C ILE A 84 25.92 7.21 18.58
N ARG A 85 25.41 8.45 18.50
CA ARG A 85 23.96 8.63 18.37
C ARG A 85 23.57 7.74 17.21
N ALA A 86 22.86 6.65 17.51
CA ALA A 86 22.18 5.89 16.49
C ALA A 86 21.39 6.91 15.68
N ILE A 87 21.78 7.14 14.43
CA ILE A 87 20.91 7.82 13.48
C ILE A 87 19.64 6.96 13.54
N PRO A 88 18.50 7.50 14.00
CA PRO A 88 17.28 6.72 13.97
C PRO A 88 17.17 6.25 12.53
N ALA A 89 17.20 4.93 12.33
CA ALA A 89 16.90 4.35 11.03
C ALA A 89 15.61 5.06 10.60
N PRO A 90 15.54 5.62 9.38
CA PRO A 90 14.31 6.24 8.93
C PRO A 90 13.22 5.22 9.25
N SER A 91 12.27 5.63 10.10
CA SER A 91 11.07 4.84 10.29
C SER A 91 10.64 4.49 8.88
N LEU A 92 10.41 3.20 8.60
CA LEU A 92 9.87 2.77 7.32
C LEU A 92 8.46 3.39 7.23
N GLU A 93 8.43 4.68 6.92
CA GLU A 93 7.26 5.50 6.61
C GLU A 93 6.66 4.77 5.43
N ARG A 94 5.65 3.98 5.76
CA ARG A 94 4.91 3.15 4.83
C ARG A 94 4.51 4.06 3.66
N GLN A 95 5.08 3.78 2.49
CA GLN A 95 4.97 4.67 1.34
C GLN A 95 3.50 4.95 1.04
N ARG A 96 3.15 6.24 1.05
CA ARG A 96 1.79 6.72 0.78
C ARG A 96 1.65 7.03 -0.70
N PHE A 97 0.45 6.84 -1.23
CA PHE A 97 0.15 6.97 -2.66
C PHE A 97 -0.93 8.03 -2.87
N ASP A 98 -0.52 9.30 -2.85
CA ASP A 98 -1.43 10.44 -2.90
C ASP A 98 -2.31 10.47 -4.15
N ARG A 99 -1.80 9.98 -5.30
CA ARG A 99 -2.56 9.89 -6.54
C ARG A 99 -3.73 8.90 -6.45
N LEU A 100 -3.55 7.79 -5.74
CA LEU A 100 -4.65 6.85 -5.48
C LEU A 100 -5.67 7.47 -4.52
N ASP A 101 -5.22 8.19 -3.50
CA ASP A 101 -6.12 8.91 -2.59
C ASP A 101 -6.91 9.97 -3.37
N ALA A 102 -6.28 10.73 -4.27
CA ALA A 102 -6.98 11.70 -5.13
C ALA A 102 -7.99 11.02 -6.07
N LEU A 103 -7.65 9.87 -6.67
CA LEU A 103 -8.59 9.11 -7.51
C LEU A 103 -9.81 8.63 -6.70
N ARG A 104 -9.57 8.13 -5.48
CA ARG A 104 -10.65 7.76 -4.55
C ARG A 104 -11.52 8.97 -4.19
N ALA A 105 -10.91 10.14 -4.03
CA ALA A 105 -11.62 11.38 -3.75
C ALA A 105 -12.54 11.83 -4.89
N VAL A 106 -12.10 11.65 -6.14
CA VAL A 106 -12.96 11.88 -7.32
C VAL A 106 -14.20 10.97 -7.24
N ALA A 107 -14.02 9.68 -6.93
CA ALA A 107 -15.13 8.74 -6.82
C ALA A 107 -16.16 9.15 -5.74
N ILE A 108 -15.69 9.56 -4.54
CA ILE A 108 -16.59 9.91 -3.43
C ILE A 108 -17.28 11.25 -3.63
N VAL A 109 -16.63 12.22 -4.26
CA VAL A 109 -17.25 13.51 -4.59
C VAL A 109 -18.31 13.30 -5.67
N TRP A 110 -18.01 12.54 -6.72
CA TRP A 110 -18.99 12.21 -7.75
C TRP A 110 -20.20 11.46 -7.17
N MET A 111 -19.97 10.49 -6.29
CA MET A 111 -21.02 9.80 -5.56
C MET A 111 -21.91 10.75 -4.74
N ALA A 112 -21.32 11.68 -3.99
CA ALA A 112 -22.08 12.66 -3.21
C ALA A 112 -22.92 13.59 -4.08
N VAL A 113 -22.40 14.02 -5.24
CA VAL A 113 -23.17 14.82 -6.21
C VAL A 113 -24.33 14.01 -6.79
N PHE A 114 -24.09 12.74 -7.15
CA PHE A 114 -25.14 11.85 -7.65
C PHE A 114 -26.27 11.68 -6.62
N HIS A 115 -25.93 11.43 -5.35
CA HIS A 115 -26.92 11.31 -4.29
C HIS A 115 -27.62 12.63 -3.97
N PHE A 116 -26.92 13.78 -4.03
CA PHE A 116 -27.57 15.07 -3.90
C PHE A 116 -28.65 15.28 -4.98
N CYS A 117 -28.37 14.93 -6.23
CA CYS A 117 -29.36 14.97 -7.31
C CYS A 117 -30.52 13.98 -7.07
N PHE A 118 -30.22 12.77 -6.57
CA PHE A 118 -31.25 11.78 -6.19
C PHE A 118 -32.15 12.31 -5.07
N ASP A 119 -31.57 12.93 -4.04
CA ASP A 119 -32.32 13.50 -2.93
C ASP A 119 -33.18 14.69 -3.39
N LEU A 120 -32.66 15.56 -4.26
CA LEU A 120 -33.47 16.63 -4.87
C LEU A 120 -34.71 16.07 -5.58
N ASN A 121 -34.58 14.95 -6.27
CA ASN A 121 -35.71 14.25 -6.87
C ASN A 121 -36.65 13.65 -5.81
N HIS A 122 -36.10 13.02 -4.76
CA HIS A 122 -36.87 12.46 -3.66
C HIS A 122 -37.75 13.51 -2.94
N PHE A 123 -37.22 14.71 -2.70
CA PHE A 123 -37.95 15.82 -2.10
C PHE A 123 -38.86 16.59 -3.08
N GLY A 124 -38.91 16.19 -4.35
CA GLY A 124 -39.79 16.78 -5.37
C GLY A 124 -39.29 18.08 -6.00
N PHE A 125 -38.00 18.43 -5.83
CA PHE A 125 -37.39 19.59 -6.50
C PHE A 125 -37.08 19.32 -7.99
N THR A 126 -36.96 18.04 -8.38
CA THR A 126 -36.76 17.61 -9.76
C THR A 126 -37.64 16.38 -10.07
N GLY A 127 -37.85 16.06 -11.35
CA GLY A 127 -38.67 14.93 -11.82
C GLY A 127 -37.92 13.99 -12.75
N GLN A 128 -36.75 13.51 -12.32
CA GLN A 128 -35.83 12.66 -13.07
C GLN A 128 -36.03 11.16 -12.73
N ASN A 129 -35.74 10.26 -13.68
CA ASN A 129 -35.86 8.82 -13.47
C ASN A 129 -34.50 8.14 -13.23
N PHE A 130 -34.08 8.05 -11.97
CA PHE A 130 -32.82 7.43 -11.57
C PHE A 130 -32.74 5.91 -11.75
N TYR A 131 -33.88 5.25 -11.97
CA TYR A 131 -33.96 3.78 -12.03
C TYR A 131 -33.88 3.23 -13.46
N ALA A 132 -34.27 4.00 -14.46
CA ALA A 132 -34.32 3.57 -15.86
C ALA A 132 -33.48 4.41 -16.82
N ASP A 133 -33.24 5.70 -16.53
CA ASP A 133 -32.52 6.58 -17.44
C ASP A 133 -31.04 6.13 -17.56
N PRO A 134 -30.53 5.89 -18.79
CA PRO A 134 -29.13 5.58 -19.04
C PRO A 134 -28.15 6.60 -18.44
N PHE A 135 -28.50 7.89 -18.41
CA PHE A 135 -27.64 8.93 -17.86
C PHE A 135 -27.34 8.70 -16.37
N TRP A 136 -28.37 8.41 -15.58
CA TRP A 136 -28.22 8.17 -14.14
C TRP A 136 -27.68 6.76 -13.84
N THR A 137 -28.16 5.75 -14.56
CA THR A 137 -27.76 4.35 -14.33
C THR A 137 -26.31 4.08 -14.74
N LEU A 138 -25.81 4.72 -15.81
CA LEU A 138 -24.42 4.65 -16.22
C LEU A 138 -23.51 5.36 -15.21
N GLN A 139 -23.88 6.57 -14.76
CA GLN A 139 -23.13 7.27 -13.72
C GLN A 139 -22.99 6.44 -12.45
N ARG A 140 -24.09 5.88 -11.94
CA ARG A 140 -24.05 4.95 -10.80
C ARG A 140 -23.05 3.81 -11.03
N SER A 141 -23.11 3.20 -12.21
CA SER A 141 -22.23 2.07 -12.57
C SER A 141 -20.76 2.48 -12.62
N CYS A 142 -20.44 3.64 -13.20
CA CYS A 142 -19.10 4.20 -13.24
C CYS A 142 -18.58 4.54 -11.84
N ILE A 143 -19.40 5.16 -10.99
CA ILE A 143 -19.05 5.54 -9.61
C ILE A 143 -18.69 4.29 -8.80
N VAL A 144 -19.58 3.28 -8.79
CA VAL A 144 -19.34 2.03 -8.04
C VAL A 144 -18.12 1.30 -8.59
N SER A 145 -17.97 1.24 -9.92
CA SER A 145 -16.81 0.64 -10.56
C SER A 145 -15.51 1.30 -10.11
N LEU A 146 -15.45 2.64 -10.13
CA LEU A 146 -14.27 3.39 -9.73
C LEU A 146 -13.96 3.17 -8.24
N PHE A 147 -14.97 3.14 -7.38
CA PHE A 147 -14.83 2.94 -5.95
C PHE A 147 -14.24 1.55 -5.63
N LEU A 148 -14.79 0.50 -6.24
CA LEU A 148 -14.35 -0.88 -6.05
C LEU A 148 -12.99 -1.15 -6.70
N PHE A 149 -12.74 -0.57 -7.87
CA PHE A 149 -11.42 -0.62 -8.51
C PHE A 149 -10.35 0.03 -7.62
N CYS A 150 -10.64 1.20 -7.04
CA CYS A 150 -9.75 1.85 -6.07
C CYS A 150 -9.55 1.02 -4.79
N ALA A 151 -10.58 0.32 -4.32
CA ALA A 151 -10.48 -0.59 -3.19
C ALA A 151 -9.55 -1.78 -3.51
N GLY A 152 -9.66 -2.34 -4.71
CA GLY A 152 -8.76 -3.38 -5.23
C GLY A 152 -7.30 -2.91 -5.33
N LEU A 153 -7.06 -1.73 -5.92
CA LEU A 153 -5.75 -1.07 -5.94
C LEU A 153 -5.17 -0.91 -4.53
N GLY A 154 -6.01 -0.51 -3.57
CA GLY A 154 -5.64 -0.41 -2.16
C GLY A 154 -5.25 -1.76 -1.54
N GLN A 155 -5.95 -2.85 -1.89
CA GLN A 155 -5.56 -4.20 -1.49
C GLN A 155 -4.21 -4.61 -2.09
N ALA A 156 -3.91 -4.23 -3.33
CA ALA A 156 -2.63 -4.55 -3.96
C ALA A 156 -1.46 -3.89 -3.22
N ILE A 157 -1.61 -2.62 -2.86
CA ILE A 157 -0.63 -1.89 -2.03
C ILE A 157 -0.51 -2.53 -0.65
N ALA A 158 -1.62 -2.89 0.00
CA ALA A 158 -1.60 -3.51 1.31
C ALA A 158 -0.90 -4.89 1.28
N PHE A 159 -1.10 -5.64 0.20
CA PHE A 159 -0.45 -6.94 -0.04
C PHE A 159 1.05 -6.80 -0.27
N ASP A 160 1.47 -5.87 -1.14
CA ASP A 160 2.88 -5.56 -1.41
C ASP A 160 3.62 -5.09 -0.16
N GLN A 161 2.99 -4.24 0.65
CA GLN A 161 3.51 -3.78 1.94
C GLN A 161 3.37 -4.80 3.08
N ARG A 162 3.06 -6.08 2.76
CA ARG A 162 2.93 -7.20 3.71
C ARG A 162 2.05 -6.86 4.92
N GLN A 163 0.88 -6.29 4.68
CA GLN A 163 -0.05 -5.92 5.75
C GLN A 163 -0.44 -7.13 6.61
N SER A 164 -0.15 -7.04 7.91
CA SER A 164 -0.50 -8.07 8.90
C SER A 164 -2.01 -8.28 9.03
N TRP A 165 -2.41 -9.48 9.44
CA TRP A 165 -3.81 -9.85 9.68
C TRP A 165 -4.51 -8.98 10.74
N PRO A 166 -3.90 -8.61 11.88
CA PRO A 166 -4.55 -7.72 12.85
C PRO A 166 -4.91 -6.36 12.26
N ARG A 167 -4.02 -5.77 11.44
CA ARG A 167 -4.29 -4.49 10.78
C ARG A 167 -5.41 -4.60 9.75
N PHE A 168 -5.46 -5.72 9.03
CA PHE A 168 -6.55 -6.01 8.11
C PHE A 168 -7.89 -6.09 8.84
N TRP A 169 -7.98 -6.91 9.89
CA TRP A 169 -9.23 -7.09 10.63
C TRP A 169 -9.72 -5.81 11.28
N ARG A 170 -8.81 -4.97 11.80
CA ARG A 170 -9.20 -3.64 12.30
C ARG A 170 -9.90 -2.79 11.24
N ARG A 171 -9.36 -2.78 10.01
CA ARG A 171 -9.98 -2.03 8.90
C ARG A 171 -11.26 -2.70 8.42
N TRP A 172 -11.28 -4.01 8.35
CA TRP A 172 -12.45 -4.78 7.93
C TRP A 172 -13.64 -4.56 8.88
N VAL A 173 -13.42 -4.63 10.20
CA VAL A 173 -14.45 -4.38 11.21
C VAL A 173 -15.01 -2.97 11.08
N GLN A 174 -14.19 -1.96 10.80
CA GLN A 174 -14.68 -0.60 10.53
C GLN A 174 -15.67 -0.59 9.34
N VAL A 175 -15.32 -1.24 8.24
CA VAL A 175 -16.17 -1.29 7.05
C VAL A 175 -17.46 -2.08 7.33
N ALA A 176 -17.36 -3.23 8.01
CA ALA A 176 -18.50 -4.05 8.37
C ALA A 176 -19.45 -3.33 9.35
N ALA A 177 -18.90 -2.61 10.34
CA ALA A 177 -19.69 -1.80 11.26
C ALA A 177 -20.40 -0.65 10.52
N CYS A 178 -19.71 0.03 9.61
CA CYS A 178 -20.33 1.03 8.74
C CYS A 178 -21.44 0.43 7.87
N ALA A 179 -21.25 -0.77 7.32
CA ALA A 179 -22.27 -1.46 6.53
C ALA A 179 -23.54 -1.71 7.38
N GLY A 180 -23.39 -2.27 8.58
CA GLY A 180 -24.49 -2.49 9.51
C GLY A 180 -25.18 -1.19 9.95
N ALA A 181 -24.41 -0.13 10.20
CA ALA A 181 -24.97 1.18 10.56
C ALA A 181 -25.81 1.79 9.42
N VAL A 182 -25.39 1.64 8.16
CA VAL A 182 -26.16 2.09 7.00
C VAL A 182 -27.44 1.27 6.82
N SER A 183 -27.40 -0.05 7.01
CA SER A 183 -28.62 -0.89 6.98
C SER A 183 -29.60 -0.50 8.07
N PHE A 184 -29.11 -0.30 9.30
CA PHE A 184 -29.92 0.11 10.44
C PHE A 184 -30.54 1.49 10.21
N GLY A 185 -29.73 2.49 9.81
CA GLY A 185 -30.21 3.84 9.53
C GLY A 185 -31.22 3.90 8.39
N SER A 186 -30.95 3.20 7.28
CA SER A 186 -31.88 3.14 6.15
C SER A 186 -33.17 2.39 6.49
N TRP A 187 -33.15 1.44 7.43
CA TRP A 187 -34.37 0.77 7.88
C TRP A 187 -35.34 1.71 8.62
N PHE A 188 -34.83 2.70 9.37
CA PHE A 188 -35.69 3.72 9.99
C PHE A 188 -36.31 4.68 8.98
N VAL A 189 -35.52 5.13 8.00
CA VAL A 189 -35.97 6.16 7.04
C VAL A 189 -36.78 5.54 5.88
N PHE A 190 -36.38 4.36 5.42
CA PHE A 190 -36.91 3.68 4.23
C PHE A 190 -37.26 2.20 4.53
N PRO A 191 -38.24 1.91 5.40
CA PRO A 191 -38.48 0.54 5.91
C PRO A 191 -38.81 -0.49 4.82
N ARG A 192 -39.38 -0.05 3.68
CA ARG A 192 -39.74 -0.95 2.56
C ARG A 192 -38.56 -1.24 1.62
N SER A 193 -37.62 -0.31 1.49
CA SER A 193 -36.49 -0.32 0.53
C SER A 193 -35.12 -0.18 1.21
N PHE A 194 -35.02 -0.53 2.49
CA PHE A 194 -33.78 -0.41 3.26
C PHE A 194 -32.62 -1.18 2.61
N ILE A 195 -31.40 -0.74 2.90
CA ILE A 195 -30.19 -1.26 2.29
C ILE A 195 -29.84 -2.60 2.94
N SER A 196 -30.35 -3.70 2.40
CA SER A 196 -30.03 -5.05 2.90
C SER A 196 -28.64 -5.51 2.44
N PHE A 197 -28.24 -5.14 1.22
CA PHE A 197 -26.92 -5.46 0.66
C PHE A 197 -26.43 -4.38 -0.32
N GLY A 198 -25.92 -3.30 0.25
CA GLY A 198 -25.30 -2.19 -0.48
C GLY A 198 -23.78 -2.33 -0.67
N VAL A 199 -23.15 -1.29 -1.22
CA VAL A 199 -21.71 -1.29 -1.58
C VAL A 199 -20.78 -1.59 -0.40
N LEU A 200 -21.09 -1.15 0.83
CA LEU A 200 -20.24 -1.46 2.00
C LEU A 200 -20.30 -2.95 2.40
N HIS A 201 -21.45 -3.61 2.21
CA HIS A 201 -21.58 -5.05 2.46
C HIS A 201 -20.76 -5.83 1.44
N ASN A 202 -20.86 -5.43 0.17
CA ASN A 202 -20.01 -5.96 -0.89
C ASN A 202 -18.54 -5.80 -0.54
N ILE A 203 -18.08 -4.58 -0.21
CA ILE A 203 -16.68 -4.32 0.11
C ILE A 203 -16.23 -5.18 1.30
N ALA A 204 -17.05 -5.31 2.36
CA ALA A 204 -16.70 -6.15 3.50
C ALA A 204 -16.44 -7.60 3.06
N LEU A 205 -17.31 -8.19 2.26
CA LEU A 205 -17.14 -9.56 1.77
C LEU A 205 -15.97 -9.66 0.78
N ALA A 206 -15.93 -8.78 -0.21
CA ALA A 206 -14.93 -8.76 -1.27
C ALA A 206 -13.51 -8.52 -0.73
N LEU A 207 -13.33 -7.72 0.32
CA LEU A 207 -12.01 -7.52 0.96
C LEU A 207 -11.40 -8.83 1.45
N ILE A 208 -12.21 -9.74 2.00
CA ILE A 208 -11.73 -11.06 2.45
C ILE A 208 -11.32 -11.89 1.23
N VAL A 209 -12.23 -12.02 0.25
CA VAL A 209 -12.00 -12.84 -0.94
C VAL A 209 -10.80 -12.34 -1.75
N VAL A 210 -10.70 -11.04 -1.99
CA VAL A 210 -9.60 -10.41 -2.73
C VAL A 210 -8.27 -10.57 -1.99
N ARG A 211 -8.25 -10.44 -0.65
CA ARG A 211 -7.03 -10.67 0.14
C ARG A 211 -6.54 -12.10 0.04
N LEU A 212 -7.45 -13.08 0.12
CA LEU A 212 -7.10 -14.51 0.03
C LEU A 212 -6.66 -14.91 -1.39
N SER A 213 -7.28 -14.31 -2.41
CA SER A 213 -6.95 -14.53 -3.82
C SER A 213 -5.77 -13.69 -4.32
N ALA A 214 -5.19 -12.82 -3.49
CA ALA A 214 -4.13 -11.89 -3.88
C ALA A 214 -2.91 -12.57 -4.54
N GLY A 215 -2.61 -13.82 -4.16
CA GLY A 215 -1.51 -14.60 -4.74
C GLY A 215 -1.77 -15.14 -6.16
N ALA A 216 -2.99 -15.02 -6.71
CA ALA A 216 -3.35 -15.57 -8.01
C ALA A 216 -2.69 -14.85 -9.21
N GLY A 217 -2.06 -13.69 -8.99
CA GLY A 217 -1.34 -12.93 -10.02
C GLY A 217 -2.21 -12.64 -11.24
N ARG A 218 -1.79 -13.10 -12.42
CA ARG A 218 -2.54 -12.92 -13.68
C ARG A 218 -3.92 -13.59 -13.67
N GLY A 219 -4.14 -14.60 -12.82
CA GLY A 219 -5.44 -15.26 -12.66
C GLY A 219 -6.56 -14.31 -12.21
N LEU A 220 -6.22 -13.21 -11.53
CA LEU A 220 -7.19 -12.20 -11.11
C LEU A 220 -7.91 -11.52 -12.30
N TRP A 221 -7.26 -11.40 -13.46
CA TRP A 221 -7.91 -10.86 -14.66
C TRP A 221 -9.02 -11.79 -15.15
N TRP A 222 -8.75 -13.10 -15.18
CA TRP A 222 -9.71 -14.12 -15.58
C TRP A 222 -10.84 -14.30 -14.57
N LEU A 223 -10.53 -14.31 -13.27
CA LEU A 223 -11.55 -14.31 -12.22
C LEU A 223 -12.44 -13.07 -12.31
N GLY A 224 -11.86 -11.91 -12.59
CA GLY A 224 -12.60 -10.68 -12.80
C GLY A 224 -13.54 -10.76 -14.00
N LEU A 225 -13.04 -11.25 -15.14
CA LEU A 225 -13.84 -11.47 -16.34
C LEU A 225 -14.98 -12.46 -16.08
N LEU A 226 -14.69 -13.59 -15.43
CA LEU A 226 -15.69 -14.60 -15.07
C LEU A 226 -16.77 -14.00 -14.17
N ALA A 227 -16.41 -13.24 -13.14
CA ALA A 227 -17.39 -12.60 -12.27
C ALA A 227 -18.28 -11.58 -12.98
N LEU A 228 -17.75 -10.85 -13.97
CA LEU A 228 -18.53 -9.91 -14.78
C LEU A 228 -19.51 -10.63 -15.71
N LEU A 229 -19.09 -11.75 -16.31
CA LEU A 229 -19.88 -12.49 -17.28
C LEU A 229 -20.92 -13.42 -16.63
N LEU A 230 -20.61 -14.01 -15.47
CA LEU A 230 -21.45 -15.05 -14.86
C LEU A 230 -22.94 -14.64 -14.72
N PRO A 231 -23.30 -13.44 -14.24
CA PRO A 231 -24.71 -13.04 -14.12
C PRO A 231 -25.43 -12.84 -15.45
N GLN A 232 -24.71 -12.72 -16.58
CA GLN A 232 -25.32 -12.59 -17.91
C GLN A 232 -25.83 -13.93 -18.43
N PHE A 233 -25.25 -15.04 -17.97
CA PHE A 233 -25.59 -16.39 -18.42
C PHE A 233 -26.36 -17.19 -17.36
N LEU A 234 -26.16 -16.86 -16.08
CA LEU A 234 -26.80 -17.53 -14.95
C LEU A 234 -27.65 -16.55 -14.17
N ASN A 235 -28.93 -16.84 -14.05
CA ASN A 235 -29.83 -16.21 -13.10
C ASN A 235 -30.85 -17.26 -12.62
N ASN A 236 -31.34 -17.12 -11.39
CA ASN A 236 -32.32 -18.05 -10.84
C ASN A 236 -33.22 -17.35 -9.80
N PRO A 237 -34.55 -17.59 -9.81
CA PRO A 237 -35.47 -17.00 -8.84
C PRO A 237 -35.12 -17.26 -7.37
N TRP A 238 -34.38 -18.34 -7.07
CA TRP A 238 -33.85 -18.63 -5.74
C TRP A 238 -33.01 -17.47 -5.18
N PHE A 239 -32.35 -16.70 -6.04
CA PHE A 239 -31.56 -15.54 -5.64
C PHE A 239 -32.40 -14.27 -5.39
N ASP A 240 -33.69 -14.23 -5.72
CA ASP A 240 -34.49 -12.99 -5.61
C ASP A 240 -34.85 -12.62 -4.15
N SER A 241 -34.54 -13.49 -3.18
CA SER A 241 -34.78 -13.24 -1.76
C SER A 241 -33.70 -12.33 -1.13
N ARG A 242 -34.04 -11.60 -0.06
CA ARG A 242 -33.06 -10.77 0.68
C ARG A 242 -31.91 -11.58 1.31
N TRP A 243 -32.07 -12.89 1.48
CA TRP A 243 -31.05 -13.77 2.06
C TRP A 243 -30.05 -14.29 1.03
N THR A 244 -30.41 -14.26 -0.25
CA THR A 244 -29.65 -14.89 -1.34
C THR A 244 -29.26 -13.90 -2.44
N ASN A 245 -29.93 -12.75 -2.52
CA ASN A 245 -29.69 -11.73 -3.54
C ASN A 245 -28.28 -11.13 -3.49
N TRP A 246 -27.58 -11.24 -2.36
CA TRP A 246 -26.22 -10.75 -2.21
C TRP A 246 -25.22 -11.45 -3.15
N VAL A 247 -25.55 -12.62 -3.70
CA VAL A 247 -24.70 -13.30 -4.69
C VAL A 247 -24.67 -12.53 -6.02
N GLY A 248 -25.81 -11.98 -6.46
CA GLY A 248 -25.93 -11.20 -7.69
C GLY A 248 -26.45 -11.95 -8.92
N LEU A 249 -27.00 -13.15 -8.74
CA LEU A 249 -27.62 -13.96 -9.82
C LEU A 249 -29.16 -13.83 -9.82
N VAL A 250 -29.66 -12.64 -9.45
CA VAL A 250 -31.09 -12.32 -9.38
C VAL A 250 -31.73 -12.26 -10.75
N THR A 251 -33.01 -12.63 -10.85
CA THR A 251 -33.81 -12.44 -12.06
C THR A 251 -34.42 -11.04 -12.12
N ARG A 252 -34.67 -10.43 -10.94
CA ARG A 252 -35.23 -9.08 -10.81
C ARG A 252 -34.42 -8.28 -9.81
N LYS A 253 -34.12 -7.03 -10.16
CA LYS A 253 -33.43 -6.12 -9.24
C LYS A 253 -34.34 -5.87 -8.02
N PRO A 254 -33.87 -6.10 -6.79
CA PRO A 254 -34.64 -5.81 -5.59
C PRO A 254 -34.86 -4.31 -5.44
N ALA A 255 -36.02 -3.93 -4.91
CA ALA A 255 -36.29 -2.56 -4.51
C ALA A 255 -35.50 -2.24 -3.24
N ALA A 256 -34.31 -1.64 -3.42
CA ALA A 256 -33.45 -1.17 -2.35
C ALA A 256 -32.79 0.15 -2.75
N GLU A 257 -32.59 1.07 -1.79
CA GLU A 257 -31.95 2.37 -2.04
C GLU A 257 -30.51 2.20 -2.57
N ASP A 258 -29.82 1.15 -2.11
CA ASP A 258 -28.57 0.72 -2.70
C ASP A 258 -28.50 -0.81 -2.76
N TYR A 259 -28.29 -1.33 -3.97
CA TYR A 259 -28.10 -2.76 -4.22
C TYR A 259 -26.85 -2.99 -5.07
N VAL A 260 -25.80 -3.48 -4.41
CA VAL A 260 -24.50 -3.81 -5.02
C VAL A 260 -24.14 -5.23 -4.58
N PRO A 261 -24.68 -6.26 -5.24
CA PRO A 261 -24.37 -7.67 -4.91
C PRO A 261 -22.90 -8.01 -5.13
N LEU A 262 -22.46 -9.18 -4.70
CA LEU A 262 -21.08 -9.64 -4.88
C LEU A 262 -20.71 -9.74 -6.37
N LEU A 263 -21.51 -10.42 -7.18
CA LEU A 263 -21.38 -10.44 -8.63
C LEU A 263 -22.26 -9.34 -9.24
N PRO A 264 -21.79 -8.61 -10.26
CA PRO A 264 -20.49 -8.75 -10.94
C PRO A 264 -19.32 -8.00 -10.25
N TRP A 265 -19.62 -7.26 -9.21
CA TRP A 265 -18.80 -6.18 -8.65
C TRP A 265 -17.46 -6.61 -8.04
N ILE A 266 -17.35 -7.82 -7.49
CA ILE A 266 -16.06 -8.39 -7.07
C ILE A 266 -15.08 -8.48 -8.24
N GLY A 267 -15.57 -8.66 -9.46
CA GLY A 267 -14.72 -8.71 -10.65
C GLY A 267 -13.98 -7.40 -10.89
N VAL A 268 -14.64 -6.27 -10.68
CA VAL A 268 -14.02 -4.94 -10.77
C VAL A 268 -12.96 -4.75 -9.68
N MET A 269 -13.21 -5.26 -8.46
CA MET A 269 -12.24 -5.20 -7.38
C MET A 269 -11.02 -6.09 -7.63
N TRP A 270 -11.21 -7.29 -8.20
CA TRP A 270 -10.10 -8.14 -8.67
C TRP A 270 -9.29 -7.48 -9.78
N TRP A 271 -9.93 -6.82 -10.74
CA TRP A 271 -9.21 -6.03 -11.74
C TRP A 271 -8.44 -4.86 -11.12
N GLY A 272 -8.99 -4.20 -10.10
CA GLY A 272 -8.26 -3.20 -9.31
C GLY A 272 -7.02 -3.79 -8.61
N MET A 273 -7.16 -4.97 -8.02
CA MET A 273 -6.05 -5.70 -7.40
C MET A 273 -4.97 -6.07 -8.44
N ALA A 274 -5.38 -6.65 -9.57
CA ALA A 274 -4.48 -7.07 -10.64
C ALA A 274 -3.75 -5.88 -11.27
N ALA A 275 -4.48 -4.80 -11.58
CA ALA A 275 -3.92 -3.55 -12.06
C ALA A 275 -2.95 -2.96 -11.03
N GLY A 276 -3.30 -2.96 -9.74
CA GLY A 276 -2.42 -2.47 -8.69
C GLY A 276 -1.12 -3.25 -8.58
N GLN A 277 -1.17 -4.58 -8.61
CA GLN A 277 0.04 -5.42 -8.64
C GLN A 277 0.91 -5.13 -9.87
N TRP A 278 0.29 -5.00 -11.05
CA TRP A 278 1.01 -4.66 -12.27
C TRP A 278 1.66 -3.27 -12.19
N VAL A 279 0.92 -2.26 -11.70
CA VAL A 279 1.46 -0.90 -11.54
C VAL A 279 2.61 -0.89 -10.53
N LEU A 280 2.49 -1.57 -9.40
CA LEU A 280 3.57 -1.64 -8.40
C LEU A 280 4.82 -2.32 -8.97
N ALA A 281 4.67 -3.37 -9.78
CA ALA A 281 5.79 -4.09 -10.39
C ALA A 281 6.44 -3.33 -11.56
N GLN A 282 5.67 -2.63 -12.38
CA GLN A 282 6.12 -2.15 -13.69
C GLN A 282 6.08 -0.62 -13.85
N ARG A 283 5.21 0.06 -13.11
CA ARG A 283 4.86 1.48 -13.33
C ARG A 283 4.67 2.21 -12.00
N LEU A 284 5.50 1.94 -11.00
CA LEU A 284 5.35 2.50 -9.64
C LEU A 284 5.16 4.03 -9.64
N ARG A 285 5.83 4.73 -10.57
CA ARG A 285 5.73 6.17 -10.85
C ARG A 285 4.33 6.69 -11.20
N TRP A 286 3.38 5.82 -11.53
CA TRP A 286 1.98 6.21 -11.75
C TRP A 286 1.28 6.46 -10.41
N LEU A 287 1.62 5.69 -9.38
CA LEU A 287 1.11 5.90 -8.02
C LEU A 287 2.02 6.81 -7.19
N THR A 288 3.34 6.80 -7.46
CA THR A 288 4.33 7.62 -6.77
C THR A 288 4.65 8.89 -7.57
N GLY A 289 4.48 10.04 -6.93
CA GLY A 289 4.79 11.33 -7.52
C GLY A 289 4.01 12.45 -6.84
N SER A 290 4.52 13.68 -6.97
CA SER A 290 3.82 14.85 -6.47
C SER A 290 2.51 15.04 -7.23
N LEU A 291 1.48 15.44 -6.48
CA LEU A 291 0.28 16.01 -7.06
C LEU A 291 0.47 17.53 -7.25
N PRO A 292 -0.08 18.11 -8.32
CA PRO A 292 -0.27 19.56 -8.42
C PRO A 292 -0.91 20.10 -7.14
N ALA A 293 -0.54 21.32 -6.73
CA ALA A 293 -1.04 21.92 -5.49
C ALA A 293 -2.57 21.96 -5.42
N SER A 294 -3.24 22.19 -6.56
CA SER A 294 -4.70 22.19 -6.71
C SER A 294 -5.37 20.84 -6.42
N LEU A 295 -4.65 19.72 -6.58
CA LEU A 295 -5.20 18.37 -6.36
C LEU A 295 -4.84 17.79 -4.98
N LYS A 296 -4.02 18.48 -4.18
CA LYS A 296 -3.70 18.05 -2.81
C LYS A 296 -4.93 17.95 -1.90
N PRO A 297 -5.93 18.86 -1.96
CA PRO A 297 -7.15 18.72 -1.16
C PRO A 297 -7.91 17.42 -1.46
N LEU A 298 -7.95 16.99 -2.73
CA LEU A 298 -8.54 15.70 -3.12
C LEU A 298 -7.79 14.54 -2.44
N ALA A 299 -6.45 14.54 -2.45
CA ALA A 299 -5.71 13.50 -1.73
C ALA A 299 -5.99 13.49 -0.22
N VAL A 300 -6.16 14.65 0.40
CA VAL A 300 -6.57 14.74 1.82
C VAL A 300 -7.95 14.13 2.02
N LEU A 301 -8.94 14.50 1.20
CA LEU A 301 -10.29 13.95 1.26
C LEU A 301 -10.30 12.43 1.06
N GLY A 302 -9.52 11.93 0.10
CA GLY A 302 -9.41 10.50 -0.21
C GLY A 302 -8.82 9.65 0.92
N ARG A 303 -8.03 10.25 1.83
CA ARG A 303 -7.54 9.59 3.05
C ARG A 303 -8.65 9.37 4.08
N TRP A 304 -9.67 10.23 4.07
CA TRP A 304 -10.86 10.18 4.94
C TRP A 304 -12.09 9.65 4.20
N SER A 305 -11.91 8.91 3.10
CA SER A 305 -13.00 8.54 2.21
C SER A 305 -14.14 7.78 2.89
N LEU A 306 -13.84 6.91 3.86
CA LEU A 306 -14.88 6.17 4.60
C LEU A 306 -15.70 7.10 5.49
N SER A 307 -15.06 8.05 6.17
CA SER A 307 -15.75 9.04 7.00
C SER A 307 -16.64 9.93 6.16
N PHE A 308 -16.13 10.45 5.03
CA PHE A 308 -16.92 11.22 4.08
C PHE A 308 -18.09 10.40 3.52
N TYR A 309 -17.83 9.15 3.13
CA TYR A 309 -18.87 8.22 2.68
C TYR A 309 -19.97 8.04 3.73
N MET A 310 -19.63 7.92 5.01
CA MET A 310 -20.65 7.74 6.05
C MET A 310 -21.46 9.01 6.33
N LEU A 311 -20.86 10.20 6.15
CA LEU A 311 -21.48 11.47 6.52
C LEU A 311 -22.26 12.12 5.39
N HIS A 312 -21.89 11.92 4.12
CA HIS A 312 -22.51 12.67 3.02
C HIS A 312 -24.04 12.47 2.98
N GLN A 313 -24.55 11.24 3.01
CA GLN A 313 -25.99 11.00 2.85
C GLN A 313 -26.83 11.55 4.02
N PRO A 314 -26.50 11.28 5.30
CA PRO A 314 -27.25 11.86 6.40
C PRO A 314 -27.23 13.40 6.40
N VAL A 315 -26.09 14.01 6.05
CA VAL A 315 -25.96 15.46 5.98
C VAL A 315 -26.78 16.05 4.84
N LEU A 316 -26.65 15.51 3.62
CA LEU A 316 -27.41 15.97 2.45
C LEU A 316 -28.91 15.84 2.66
N PHE A 317 -29.36 14.68 3.16
CA PHE A 317 -30.75 14.41 3.44
C PHE A 317 -31.31 15.33 4.54
N ALA A 318 -30.58 15.55 5.64
CA ALA A 318 -30.99 16.44 6.72
C ALA A 318 -31.10 17.91 6.25
N VAL A 319 -30.14 18.38 5.43
CA VAL A 319 -30.18 19.73 4.85
C VAL A 319 -31.40 19.91 3.97
N LEU A 320 -31.67 18.98 3.04
CA LEU A 320 -32.83 19.07 2.15
C LEU A 320 -34.17 18.92 2.89
N MET A 321 -34.21 18.08 3.92
CA MET A 321 -35.36 17.99 4.81
C MET A 321 -35.64 19.33 5.50
N GLY A 322 -34.60 19.98 6.06
CA GLY A 322 -34.73 21.30 6.70
C GLY A 322 -35.19 22.38 5.71
N VAL A 323 -34.60 22.43 4.52
CA VAL A 323 -35.03 23.37 3.46
C VAL A 323 -36.49 23.13 3.07
N THR A 324 -36.92 21.88 2.96
CA THR A 324 -38.31 21.53 2.62
C THR A 324 -39.28 21.90 3.74
N ALA A 325 -38.89 21.70 5.00
CA ALA A 325 -39.69 22.09 6.16
C ALA A 325 -39.90 23.60 6.25
N LEU A 326 -38.88 24.41 5.89
CA LEU A 326 -38.97 25.88 5.88
C LEU A 326 -39.81 26.45 4.72
N ARG A 327 -40.07 25.65 3.68
CA ARG A 327 -40.90 26.05 2.52
C ARG A 327 -42.39 25.78 2.73
N ARG A 328 -42.75 24.96 3.71
CA ARG A 328 -44.14 24.63 4.07
C ARG A 328 -44.64 25.59 5.13
#